data_AF-A0A942FDB3-F1
#
_entry.id   AF-A0A942FDB3-F1
#
_cell.length_a   1.000
_cell.length_b   1.000
_cell.length_c   1.000
_cell.angle_alpha   90.00
_cell.angle_beta   90.00
_cell.angle_gamma   90.00
#
_symmetry.space_group_name_H-M   'P 1'
#
loop_
_entity.id
_entity.type
_entity.pdbx_description
1 polymer ?
#
loop_
_entity_poly.entity_id
_entity_poly.type
_entity_poly.pdbx_seq_one_letter_code
_entity_poly.pdbx_strand_id
1 'polypeptide(L)'
;MKNLRFTLFAFFASAAGSIFANPMEEGVVILGEIKSSAGKPIVAKIYITDVCTNQMKEIQTDGDKGTFQFQGGECQTYIVEAKALGFKSNGQVVTIGADKMLVLNLKMEEEKIAEDKNKPTKGVTI
;
A
#
# COMPACT_ATOMS: atom_id res chain seq x y z
N MET A 1 14.55 -39.73 -30.42
CA MET A 1 13.78 -38.89 -29.47
C MET A 1 12.64 -38.26 -30.25
N LYS A 2 11.39 -38.53 -29.84
CA LYS A 2 10.18 -38.25 -30.62
C LYS A 2 9.77 -36.79 -30.43
N ASN A 3 9.76 -36.02 -31.53
CA ASN A 3 9.22 -34.67 -31.59
C ASN A 3 7.69 -34.76 -31.57
N LEU A 4 7.06 -34.30 -30.48
CA LEU A 4 5.61 -34.23 -30.36
C LEU A 4 5.13 -32.86 -30.85
N ARG A 5 4.45 -32.86 -31.99
CA ARG A 5 3.81 -31.70 -32.60
C ARG A 5 2.52 -31.38 -31.85
N PHE A 6 2.42 -30.18 -31.28
CA PHE A 6 1.13 -29.61 -30.86
C PHE A 6 0.68 -28.60 -31.92
N THR A 7 -0.34 -29.01 -32.67
CA THR A 7 -1.04 -28.18 -33.65
C THR A 7 -1.89 -27.16 -32.90
N LEU A 8 -1.47 -25.89 -32.89
CA LEU A 8 -2.26 -24.80 -32.35
C LEU A 8 -3.24 -24.31 -33.44
N PHE A 9 -4.54 -24.37 -33.16
CA PHE A 9 -5.57 -23.82 -34.03
C PHE A 9 -5.40 -22.30 -34.16
N ALA A 10 -5.10 -21.82 -35.36
CA ALA A 10 -5.20 -20.41 -35.70
C ALA A 10 -6.67 -20.06 -35.96
N PHE A 11 -7.30 -19.35 -35.03
CA PHE A 11 -8.49 -18.55 -35.33
C PHE A 11 -8.03 -17.18 -35.82
N PHE A 12 -8.44 -16.81 -37.03
CA PHE A 12 -8.14 -15.51 -37.64
C PHE A 12 -9.32 -14.52 -37.48
N ALA A 13 -8.91 -13.25 -37.37
CA ALA A 13 -9.66 -11.99 -37.52
C ALA A 13 -10.55 -11.61 -36.31
N SER A 14 -10.65 -10.35 -35.87
CA SER A 14 -10.62 -9.08 -36.60
C SER A 14 -10.55 -7.91 -35.61
N ALA A 15 -10.05 -6.77 -36.11
CA ALA A 15 -10.22 -5.39 -35.62
C ALA A 15 -9.41 -4.90 -34.41
N ALA A 16 -8.51 -3.95 -34.73
CA ALA A 16 -8.07 -2.80 -33.93
C ALA A 16 -7.88 -3.00 -32.42
N GLY A 17 -6.64 -3.29 -32.04
CA GLY A 17 -6.18 -3.16 -30.68
C GLY A 17 -4.82 -3.80 -30.60
N SER A 18 -3.77 -2.99 -30.48
CA SER A 18 -2.45 -3.48 -30.14
C SER A 18 -2.58 -4.34 -28.89
N ILE A 19 -2.50 -5.66 -29.03
CA ILE A 19 -2.18 -6.57 -27.93
C ILE A 19 -0.70 -6.35 -27.61
N PHE A 20 -0.39 -5.19 -27.03
CA PHE A 20 0.67 -5.17 -26.04
C PHE A 20 0.15 -6.10 -24.94
N ALA A 21 0.54 -7.37 -25.02
CA ALA A 21 0.81 -8.11 -23.82
C ALA A 21 1.77 -7.20 -23.04
N ASN A 22 1.24 -6.40 -22.11
CA ASN A 22 2.09 -5.85 -21.08
C ASN A 22 2.75 -7.09 -20.50
N PRO A 23 4.08 -7.26 -20.62
CA PRO A 23 4.74 -8.31 -19.88
C PRO A 23 4.26 -8.09 -18.46
N MET A 24 3.67 -9.13 -17.88
CA MET A 24 3.31 -9.15 -16.47
C MET A 24 4.61 -8.76 -15.75
N GLU A 25 4.74 -7.48 -15.36
CA GLU A 25 5.98 -6.97 -14.81
C GLU A 25 6.30 -7.89 -13.64
N GLU A 26 7.45 -8.57 -13.71
CA GLU A 26 7.99 -9.35 -12.61
C GLU A 26 8.45 -8.38 -11.52
N GLY A 27 7.49 -7.65 -10.98
CA GLY A 27 7.67 -6.60 -10.04
C GLY A 27 7.56 -7.10 -8.62
N VAL A 28 7.89 -6.21 -7.72
CA VAL A 28 7.82 -6.48 -6.30
C VAL A 28 6.40 -6.34 -5.78
N VAL A 29 6.00 -7.24 -4.87
CA VAL A 29 4.70 -7.22 -4.18
C VAL A 29 4.88 -6.85 -2.71
N ILE A 30 4.17 -5.83 -2.25
CA ILE A 30 4.04 -5.51 -0.82
C ILE A 30 2.60 -5.80 -0.41
N LEU A 31 2.44 -6.74 0.52
CA LEU A 31 1.19 -7.00 1.22
C LEU A 31 1.30 -6.35 2.60
N GLY A 32 0.41 -5.43 2.93
CA GLY A 32 0.52 -4.73 4.20
C GLY A 32 -0.75 -4.68 5.01
N GLU A 33 -0.58 -4.50 6.31
CA GLU A 33 -1.64 -4.32 7.29
C GLU A 33 -1.31 -3.13 8.20
N ILE A 34 -2.28 -2.24 8.36
CA ILE A 34 -2.20 -1.05 9.20
C ILE A 34 -3.16 -1.20 10.37
N LYS A 35 -2.61 -1.17 11.58
CA LYS A 35 -3.36 -1.27 12.83
C LYS A 35 -3.03 -0.14 13.78
N SER A 36 -3.96 0.17 14.67
CA SER A 36 -3.67 1.00 15.84
C SER A 36 -2.79 0.25 16.83
N SER A 37 -2.21 0.96 17.79
CA SER A 37 -1.55 0.36 18.96
C SER A 37 -2.46 -0.62 19.73
N ALA A 38 -3.78 -0.40 19.69
CA ALA A 38 -4.79 -1.29 20.25
C ALA A 38 -5.16 -2.50 19.35
N GLY A 39 -4.53 -2.61 18.17
CA GLY A 39 -4.75 -3.72 17.23
C GLY A 39 -5.97 -3.57 16.32
N LYS A 40 -6.65 -2.43 16.34
CA LYS A 40 -7.80 -2.17 15.47
C LYS A 40 -7.32 -1.83 14.05
N PRO A 41 -7.96 -2.34 12.99
CA PRO A 41 -7.64 -1.95 11.62
C PRO A 41 -7.88 -0.45 11.41
N ILE A 42 -7.02 0.20 10.61
CA ILE A 42 -7.12 1.63 10.31
C ILE A 42 -7.34 1.84 8.81
N VAL A 43 -8.29 2.72 8.48
CA VAL A 43 -8.43 3.29 7.14
C VAL A 43 -7.39 4.39 6.95
N ALA A 44 -6.35 4.11 6.19
CA ALA A 44 -5.20 4.97 6.00
C ALA A 44 -4.92 5.18 4.51
N LYS A 45 -4.34 6.35 4.20
CA LYS A 45 -3.65 6.59 2.93
C LYS A 45 -2.21 6.14 3.06
N ILE A 46 -1.78 5.32 2.11
CA ILE A 46 -0.45 4.75 2.02
C ILE A 46 0.26 5.38 0.84
N TYR A 47 1.38 6.03 1.11
CA TYR A 47 2.28 6.61 0.13
C TYR A 47 3.48 5.69 -0.02
N ILE A 48 3.66 5.14 -1.22
CA ILE A 48 4.78 4.26 -1.53
C ILE A 48 5.64 4.93 -2.57
N THR A 49 6.87 5.28 -2.18
CA THR A 49 7.86 5.90 -3.06
C THR A 49 8.90 4.85 -3.45
N ASP A 50 9.02 4.62 -4.75
CA ASP A 50 10.09 3.83 -5.36
C ASP A 50 11.41 4.61 -5.27
N VAL A 51 12.43 4.07 -4.60
CA VAL A 51 13.69 4.80 -4.39
C VAL A 51 14.53 4.89 -5.68
N CYS A 52 14.34 3.95 -6.61
CA CYS A 52 15.09 3.93 -7.87
C CYS A 52 14.56 4.98 -8.85
N THR A 53 13.24 5.11 -8.94
CA THR A 53 12.57 5.98 -9.93
C THR A 53 12.04 7.27 -9.33
N ASN A 54 12.03 7.40 -8.00
CA ASN A 54 11.36 8.47 -7.24
C ASN A 54 9.87 8.62 -7.57
N GLN A 55 9.23 7.58 -8.10
CA GLN A 55 7.80 7.58 -8.35
C GLN A 55 7.04 7.28 -7.06
N MET A 56 6.00 8.06 -6.78
CA MET A 56 5.11 7.86 -5.65
C MET A 56 3.77 7.31 -6.14
N LYS A 57 3.24 6.30 -5.43
CA LYS A 57 1.85 5.85 -5.56
C LYS A 57 1.10 6.06 -4.24
N GLU A 58 -0.16 6.49 -4.34
CA GLU A 58 -1.10 6.55 -3.23
C GLU A 58 -2.04 5.35 -3.30
N ILE A 59 -2.22 4.65 -2.18
CA ILE A 59 -3.16 3.53 -2.01
C ILE A 59 -4.00 3.79 -0.76
N GLN A 60 -5.27 3.41 -0.77
CA GLN A 60 -6.12 3.39 0.42
C GLN A 60 -6.20 1.98 0.98
N THR A 61 -6.11 1.82 2.30
CA THR A 61 -6.34 0.52 2.94
C THR A 61 -7.82 0.11 2.88
N ASP A 62 -8.06 -1.19 2.89
CA ASP A 62 -9.38 -1.79 3.08
C ASP A 62 -9.95 -1.36 4.44
N GLY A 63 -11.19 -0.84 4.43
CA GLY A 63 -11.79 -0.23 5.61
C GLY A 63 -12.06 -1.19 6.77
N ASP A 64 -12.29 -2.47 6.47
CA ASP A 64 -12.67 -3.48 7.46
C ASP A 64 -11.46 -4.24 8.00
N LYS A 65 -10.40 -4.32 7.19
CA LYS A 65 -9.20 -5.13 7.49
C LYS A 65 -7.94 -4.31 7.73
N GLY A 66 -7.92 -3.04 7.33
CA GLY A 66 -6.73 -2.20 7.37
C GLY A 66 -5.62 -2.69 6.43
N THR A 67 -5.96 -3.54 5.45
CA THR A 67 -4.98 -4.18 4.56
C THR A 67 -4.79 -3.41 3.26
N PHE A 68 -3.62 -3.51 2.65
CA PHE A 68 -3.35 -3.00 1.31
C PHE A 68 -2.46 -3.97 0.52
N GLN A 69 -2.48 -3.84 -0.80
CA GLN A 69 -1.58 -4.53 -1.71
C GLN A 69 -1.00 -3.53 -2.70
N PHE A 70 0.31 -3.60 -2.90
CA PHE A 70 1.03 -2.81 -3.89
C PHE A 70 1.83 -3.74 -4.80
N GLN A 71 1.77 -3.46 -6.10
CA GLN A 71 2.65 -4.04 -7.10
C GLN A 71 3.54 -2.93 -7.66
N GLY A 72 4.83 -3.06 -7.39
CA GLY A 72 5.91 -2.19 -7.84
C GLY A 72 6.62 -2.72 -9.08
N GLY A 73 7.64 -2.01 -9.51
CA GLY A 73 8.55 -2.45 -10.58
C GLY A 73 9.68 -3.34 -10.04
N GLU A 74 10.81 -3.33 -10.76
CA GLU A 74 12.00 -4.13 -10.39
C GLU A 74 12.84 -3.52 -9.25
N CYS A 75 12.51 -2.31 -8.79
CA CYS A 75 13.20 -1.72 -7.65
C CYS A 75 12.95 -2.58 -6.41
N GLN A 76 14.00 -2.84 -5.62
CA GLN A 76 13.91 -3.64 -4.40
C GLN A 76 13.74 -2.78 -3.14
N THR A 77 13.82 -1.46 -3.25
CA THR A 77 13.75 -0.55 -2.09
C THR A 77 12.64 0.46 -2.26
N TYR A 78 11.77 0.54 -1.25
CA TYR A 78 10.63 1.44 -1.20
C TYR A 78 10.56 2.19 0.13
N ILE A 79 10.07 3.41 0.11
CA ILE A 79 9.66 4.16 1.31
C ILE A 79 8.15 4.03 1.40
N VAL A 80 7.64 3.45 2.50
CA VAL A 80 6.21 3.28 2.74
C VAL A 80 5.82 4.20 3.90
N GLU A 81 4.89 5.13 3.66
CA GLU A 81 4.37 6.06 4.67
C GLU A 81 2.85 5.91 4.78
N ALA A 82 2.35 5.70 6.00
CA ALA A 82 0.93 5.63 6.31
C ALA A 82 0.44 6.90 7.01
N LYS A 83 -0.68 7.45 6.52
CA LYS A 83 -1.36 8.63 7.09
C LYS A 83 -2.83 8.35 7.31
N ALA A 84 -3.34 8.69 8.48
CA ALA A 84 -4.75 8.59 8.83
C ALA A 84 -5.13 9.74 9.77
N LEU A 85 -6.39 10.19 9.69
CA LEU A 85 -6.90 11.24 10.58
C LEU A 85 -6.93 10.75 12.02
N GLY A 86 -6.45 11.57 12.95
CA GLY A 86 -6.40 11.23 14.37
C GLY A 86 -5.26 10.26 14.74
N PHE A 87 -4.33 10.00 13.82
CA PHE A 87 -3.15 9.17 14.07
C PHE A 87 -1.87 9.90 13.65
N LYS A 88 -0.79 9.69 14.39
CA LYS A 88 0.55 10.08 13.97
C LYS A 88 0.93 9.29 12.72
N SER A 89 1.47 9.98 11.72
CA SER A 89 2.00 9.34 10.52
C SER A 89 3.15 8.41 10.88
N ASN A 90 3.24 7.27 10.21
CA ASN A 90 4.32 6.31 10.41
C ASN A 90 4.88 5.89 9.06
N GLY A 91 6.21 5.91 8.92
CA GLY A 91 6.88 5.56 7.68
C GLY A 91 8.08 4.66 7.91
N GLN A 92 8.32 3.74 6.97
CA GLN A 92 9.41 2.79 7.01
C GLN A 92 10.03 2.64 5.62
N VAL A 93 11.36 2.60 5.58
CA VAL A 93 12.10 2.14 4.40
C VAL A 93 12.11 0.61 4.41
N VAL A 94 11.69 -0.01 3.32
CA VAL A 94 11.66 -1.46 3.16
C VAL A 94 12.56 -1.88 2.01
N THR A 95 13.29 -2.98 2.20
CA THR A 95 14.08 -3.64 1.17
C THR A 95 13.55 -5.04 0.98
N ILE A 96 13.33 -5.42 -0.28
CA ILE A 96 12.59 -6.61 -0.66
C ILE A 96 13.56 -7.58 -1.30
N GLY A 97 13.52 -8.83 -0.84
CA GLY A 97 14.45 -9.87 -1.22
C GLY A 97 14.21 -10.41 -2.62
N ALA A 98 14.98 -11.45 -2.97
CA ALA A 98 14.90 -12.12 -4.27
C ALA A 98 13.55 -12.82 -4.53
N ASP A 99 12.77 -13.07 -3.49
CA ASP A 99 11.39 -13.58 -3.57
C ASP A 99 10.39 -12.53 -4.07
N LYS A 100 10.83 -11.26 -4.22
CA LYS A 100 10.05 -10.13 -4.71
C LYS A 100 8.75 -9.92 -3.93
N MET A 101 8.66 -10.39 -2.69
CA MET A 101 7.46 -10.26 -1.86
C MET A 101 7.83 -9.83 -0.44
N LEU A 102 7.07 -8.88 0.10
CA LEU A 102 7.20 -8.45 1.49
C LEU A 102 5.83 -8.38 2.17
N VAL A 103 5.76 -8.92 3.40
CA VAL A 103 4.63 -8.68 4.31
C VAL A 103 5.01 -7.58 5.28
N LEU A 104 4.28 -6.46 5.25
CA LEU A 104 4.56 -5.26 6.05
C LEU A 104 3.45 -5.00 7.07
N ASN A 105 3.80 -4.98 8.34
CA ASN A 105 2.86 -4.64 9.41
C ASN A 105 3.27 -3.31 10.05
N LEU A 106 2.44 -2.28 9.90
CA LEU A 106 2.67 -0.99 10.54
C LEU A 106 1.63 -0.73 11.62
N LYS A 107 2.13 -0.25 12.76
CA LYS A 107 1.29 0.22 13.87
C LYS A 107 1.32 1.74 13.91
N MET A 108 0.16 2.36 14.01
CA MET A 108 0.02 3.82 14.18
C MET A 108 -0.46 4.15 15.59
N GLU A 109 0.04 5.26 16.12
CA GLU A 109 -0.38 5.80 17.42
C GLU A 109 -1.46 6.85 17.22
N GLU A 110 -2.49 6.83 18.06
CA GLU A 110 -3.48 7.90 18.08
C GLU A 110 -2.81 9.23 18.47
N GLU A 111 -3.16 10.28 17.75
CA GLU A 111 -2.75 11.63 18.08
C GLU A 111 -3.60 12.11 19.25
N LYS A 112 -2.97 12.25 20.43
CA LYS A 112 -3.65 12.84 21.59
C LYS A 112 -3.91 14.31 21.29
N ILE A 113 -5.17 14.67 21.09
CA ILE A 113 -5.60 16.06 21.23
C ILE A 113 -5.32 16.41 22.68
N ALA A 114 -4.42 17.37 22.93
CA ALA A 114 -4.26 17.89 24.27
C ALA A 114 -5.62 18.46 24.70
N GLU A 115 -6.28 17.82 25.67
CA GLU A 115 -7.36 18.46 26.41
C GLU A 115 -6.79 19.75 27.00
N ASP A 116 -7.19 20.89 26.44
CA ASP A 116 -6.98 22.17 27.09
C ASP A 116 -7.74 22.13 28.42
N LYS A 117 -7.00 21.92 29.51
CA LYS A 117 -7.51 21.92 30.88
C LYS A 117 -7.84 23.33 31.37
N ASN A 118 -8.17 24.29 30.50
CA ASN A 118 -8.71 25.58 30.92
C ASN A 118 -10.18 25.48 31.38
N LYS A 119 -10.36 24.71 32.46
CA LYS A 119 -11.26 24.86 33.60
C LYS A 119 -12.47 25.81 33.45
N PRO A 120 -13.72 25.34 33.66
CA PRO A 120 -14.88 26.22 33.73
C PRO A 120 -15.08 26.85 35.13
N THR A 121 -15.86 27.94 35.13
CA THR A 121 -16.64 28.59 36.21
C THR A 121 -16.02 29.71 37.06
N LYS A 122 -16.54 30.93 36.86
CA LYS A 122 -17.37 31.56 37.90
C LYS A 122 -18.50 32.35 37.24
N GLY A 123 -19.74 32.04 37.63
CA GLY A 123 -20.91 32.81 37.25
C GLY A 123 -20.74 34.26 37.69
N VAL A 124 -21.05 35.17 36.79
CA VAL A 124 -21.39 36.55 37.16
C VAL A 124 -22.88 36.52 37.46
N THR A 125 -23.20 36.59 38.76
CA THR A 125 -24.54 36.94 39.22
C THR A 125 -24.81 38.39 38.79
N ILE A 126 -26.04 38.63 38.32
CA ILE A 126 -26.64 39.94 37.98
C ILE A 126 -26.31 41.06 38.97
#